data_AF-A0A2N5T5L4-F1
#
_entry.id   AF-A0A2N5T5L4-F1
#
_cell.length_a   1.000
_cell.length_b   1.000
_cell.length_c   1.000
_cell.angle_alpha   90.00
_cell.angle_beta   90.00
_cell.angle_gamma   90.00
#
_symmetry.space_group_name_H-M   'P 1'
#
loop_
_entity.id
_entity.type
_entity.pdbx_description
1 polymer ?
#
loop_
_entity_poly.entity_id
_entity_poly.type
_entity_poly.pdbx_seq_one_letter_code
_entity_poly.pdbx_strand_id
1 'polypeptide(L)'
;MSASKSNEKQTGLTVFLKPTFVNCVLNQLLMMWQIRQALPWSQIEDPFLRTAFQFSNPKAVLYGRQWSADEAKKLYSVLKSHVFDELNGTALLSLGQQLPTSMKIGSILSNI
;
A
#
# COMPACT_ATOMS: atom_id res chain seq x y z
N MET A 1 -43.46 43.52 -19.96
CA MET A 1 -42.27 43.62 -20.83
C MET A 1 -41.11 44.05 -19.94
N SER A 2 -40.01 43.35 -19.73
CA SER A 2 -39.52 42.08 -20.27
C SER A 2 -38.46 41.55 -19.30
N ALA A 3 -38.38 40.22 -19.20
CA ALA A 3 -37.40 39.47 -18.44
C ALA A 3 -36.01 39.43 -19.12
N SER A 4 -34.95 39.23 -18.34
CA SER A 4 -33.79 38.36 -18.66
C SER A 4 -32.92 38.22 -17.39
N LYS A 5 -32.88 37.08 -16.68
CA LYS A 5 -32.07 35.84 -16.91
C LYS A 5 -30.56 36.16 -17.01
N SER A 6 -29.64 35.47 -16.34
CA SER A 6 -29.66 34.16 -15.65
C SER A 6 -28.56 34.11 -14.58
N ASN A 7 -28.88 33.44 -13.47
CA ASN A 7 -27.95 33.02 -12.42
C ASN A 7 -27.41 31.66 -12.83
N GLU A 8 -26.36 31.61 -13.65
CA GLU A 8 -25.76 30.37 -14.12
C GLU A 8 -24.43 30.18 -13.38
N LYS A 9 -24.54 29.65 -12.17
CA LYS A 9 -23.39 29.26 -11.34
C LYS A 9 -22.68 28.12 -12.05
N GLN A 10 -21.59 28.48 -12.71
CA GLN A 10 -20.53 27.71 -13.35
C GLN A 10 -20.21 26.35 -12.66
N THR A 11 -21.08 25.36 -12.83
CA THR A 11 -20.93 23.99 -12.32
C THR A 11 -20.02 23.11 -13.20
N GLY A 12 -19.66 23.59 -14.39
CA GLY A 12 -18.83 22.83 -15.35
C GLY A 12 -17.33 22.82 -15.05
N LEU A 13 -16.80 23.81 -14.32
CA LEU A 13 -15.36 23.92 -14.03
C LEU A 13 -14.95 23.30 -12.69
N THR A 14 -15.91 22.91 -11.84
CA THR A 14 -15.58 22.30 -10.54
C THR A 14 -15.05 20.87 -10.66
N VAL A 15 -15.29 20.21 -11.80
CA VAL A 15 -14.69 18.89 -12.12
C VAL A 15 -13.17 18.98 -12.30
N PHE A 16 -12.65 20.15 -12.66
CA PHE A 16 -11.20 20.41 -12.78
C PHE A 16 -10.58 21.02 -11.52
N LEU A 17 -11.31 21.04 -10.39
CA LEU A 17 -10.70 21.41 -9.12
C LEU A 17 -9.58 20.43 -8.83
N LYS A 18 -8.34 20.95 -8.84
CA LYS A 18 -7.12 20.21 -8.54
C LYS A 18 -7.37 19.31 -7.33
N PRO A 19 -7.00 18.02 -7.39
CA PRO A 19 -7.20 17.11 -6.26
C PRO A 19 -6.60 17.76 -5.01
N THR A 20 -7.38 17.76 -3.92
CA THR A 20 -6.94 18.33 -2.65
C THR A 20 -5.62 17.70 -2.28
N PHE A 21 -4.59 18.53 -2.06
CA PHE A 21 -3.27 18.03 -1.69
C PHE A 21 -3.36 17.24 -0.38
N VAL A 22 -3.01 15.96 -0.43
CA VAL A 22 -3.00 15.07 0.74
C VAL A 22 -1.56 14.85 1.20
N ASN A 23 -1.21 15.44 2.34
CA ASN A 23 0.16 15.35 2.88
C ASN A 23 0.59 13.91 3.19
N CYS A 24 -0.36 13.05 3.58
CA CYS A 24 -0.08 11.64 3.82
C CYS A 24 0.46 10.93 2.57
N VAL A 25 -0.14 11.19 1.40
CA VAL A 25 0.27 10.58 0.13
C VAL A 25 1.65 11.07 -0.30
N LEU A 26 1.97 12.35 -0.10
CA LEU A 26 3.33 12.86 -0.32
C LEU A 26 4.35 12.09 0.53
N ASN A 27 4.08 11.92 1.83
CA ASN A 27 5.02 11.27 2.74
C ASN A 27 5.17 9.77 2.43
N GLN A 28 4.10 9.09 2.00
CA GLN A 28 4.19 7.71 1.51
C GLN A 28 5.04 7.61 0.23
N LEU A 29 4.88 8.55 -0.71
CA LEU A 29 5.71 8.62 -1.91
C LEU A 29 7.19 8.83 -1.57
N LEU A 30 7.49 9.72 -0.63
CA LEU A 30 8.85 9.98 -0.17
C LEU A 30 9.46 8.77 0.53
N MET A 31 8.69 8.08 1.39
CA MET A 31 9.12 6.83 1.99
C MET A 31 9.45 5.77 0.93
N MET A 32 8.60 5.60 -0.10
CA MET A 32 8.88 4.66 -1.20
C MET A 32 10.13 5.07 -2.00
N TRP A 33 10.32 6.36 -2.25
CA TRP A 33 11.53 6.88 -2.90
C TRP A 33 12.79 6.59 -2.07
N GLN A 34 12.73 6.76 -0.75
CA GLN A 34 13.84 6.41 0.15
C GLN A 34 14.21 4.93 0.08
N ILE A 35 13.21 4.04 0.11
CA ILE A 35 13.43 2.58 -0.01
C ILE A 35 14.08 2.24 -1.35
N ARG A 36 13.56 2.81 -2.44
CA ARG A 36 14.06 2.53 -3.81
C ARG A 36 15.50 2.99 -4.02
N GLN A 37 15.89 4.10 -3.42
CA GLN A 37 17.24 4.66 -3.56
C GLN A 37 18.20 4.23 -2.43
N ALA A 38 17.76 3.34 -1.53
CA ALA A 38 18.51 2.94 -0.34
C ALA A 38 19.03 4.13 0.49
N LEU A 39 18.26 5.23 0.52
CA LEU A 39 18.62 6.45 1.24
C LEU A 39 18.42 6.27 2.74
N PRO A 40 19.29 6.86 3.58
CA PRO A 40 19.07 6.84 5.02
C PRO A 40 17.79 7.61 5.38
N TRP A 41 17.04 7.10 6.36
CA TRP A 41 15.81 7.74 6.81
C TRP A 41 15.99 9.17 7.32
N SER A 42 17.20 9.52 7.78
CA SER A 42 17.56 10.89 8.18
C SER A 42 17.57 11.89 7.03
N GLN A 43 17.62 11.43 5.77
CA GLN A 43 17.64 12.31 4.60
C GLN A 43 16.35 13.15 4.48
N ILE A 44 15.23 12.69 5.04
CA ILE A 44 13.97 13.45 5.01
C ILE A 44 13.97 14.67 5.94
N GLU A 45 14.95 14.74 6.85
CA GLU A 45 15.15 15.85 7.78
C GLU A 45 16.10 16.91 7.23
N ASP A 46 16.63 16.71 6.02
CA ASP A 46 17.49 17.67 5.34
C ASP A 46 16.78 19.05 5.20
N PRO A 47 17.39 20.14 5.72
CA PRO A 47 16.82 21.48 5.62
C PRO A 47 16.58 21.95 4.18
N PHE A 48 17.45 21.57 3.24
CA PHE A 48 17.28 21.95 1.83
C PHE A 48 16.08 21.26 1.22
N LEU A 49 15.91 19.97 1.49
CA LEU A 49 14.74 19.22 1.05
C LEU A 49 13.44 19.82 1.61
N ARG A 50 13.41 20.12 2.92
CA ARG A 50 12.24 20.74 3.57
C ARG A 50 11.87 22.08 2.97
N THR A 51 12.86 22.94 2.74
CA THR A 51 12.61 24.26 2.13
C THR A 51 12.15 24.14 0.68
N ALA A 52 12.69 23.21 -0.11
CA ALA A 52 12.25 22.97 -1.48
C ALA A 52 10.78 22.51 -1.56
N PHE A 53 10.36 21.61 -0.67
CA PHE A 53 8.96 21.17 -0.61
C PHE A 53 8.02 22.27 -0.13
N GLN A 54 8.43 23.02 0.90
CA GLN A 54 7.65 24.13 1.43
C GLN A 54 7.51 25.29 0.43
N PHE A 55 8.56 25.55 -0.36
CA PHE A 55 8.54 26.49 -1.48
C PHE A 55 7.57 26.04 -2.58
N SER A 56 7.58 24.75 -2.92
CA SER A 56 6.72 24.20 -3.98
C SER A 56 5.25 24.15 -3.58
N ASN A 57 4.97 23.83 -2.32
CA ASN A 57 3.62 23.80 -1.77
C ASN A 57 3.64 24.10 -0.25
N PRO A 58 3.04 25.20 0.20
CA PRO A 58 3.00 25.54 1.63
C PRO A 58 2.31 24.49 2.51
N LYS A 59 1.48 23.62 1.92
CA LYS A 59 0.79 22.53 2.63
C LYS A 59 1.63 21.25 2.74
N ALA A 60 2.76 21.16 2.03
CA ALA A 60 3.64 20.00 2.02
C ALA A 60 4.53 20.00 3.27
N VAL A 61 4.16 19.18 4.25
CA VAL A 61 4.89 19.01 5.50
C VAL A 61 5.52 17.63 5.51
N LEU A 62 6.85 17.59 5.54
CA LEU A 62 7.59 16.34 5.64
C LEU A 62 7.49 15.78 7.06
N TYR A 63 7.13 14.50 7.15
CA TYR A 63 7.17 13.76 8.40
C TYR A 63 8.61 13.39 8.76
N GLY A 64 8.85 13.18 10.06
CA GLY A 64 10.18 12.85 10.58
C GLY A 64 10.62 11.44 10.23
N ARG A 65 11.89 11.13 10.47
CA ARG A 65 12.47 9.82 10.12
C ARG A 65 11.75 8.64 10.78
N GLN A 66 11.25 8.83 12.01
CA GLN A 66 10.57 7.79 12.77
C GLN A 66 9.28 7.37 12.07
N TRP A 67 8.51 8.35 11.58
CA TRP A 67 7.27 8.07 10.85
C TRP A 67 7.55 7.29 9.57
N SER A 68 8.56 7.69 8.78
CA SER A 68 8.94 6.96 7.56
C SER A 68 9.37 5.52 7.85
N ALA A 69 10.13 5.31 8.93
CA ALA A 69 10.56 3.97 9.33
C ALA A 69 9.38 3.10 9.82
N ASP A 70 8.47 3.66 10.61
CA ASP A 70 7.28 2.97 11.10
C ASP A 70 6.33 2.60 9.95
N GLU A 71 6.15 3.50 8.99
CA GLU A 71 5.31 3.25 7.82
C GLU A 71 5.92 2.20 6.89
N ALA A 72 7.25 2.22 6.68
CA ALA A 72 7.96 1.20 5.93
C ALA A 72 7.86 -0.18 6.60
N LYS A 73 7.90 -0.22 7.95
CA LYS A 73 7.70 -1.45 8.72
C LYS A 73 6.30 -2.02 8.49
N LYS A 74 5.26 -1.19 8.49
CA LYS A 74 3.89 -1.64 8.18
C LYS A 74 3.81 -2.25 6.79
N LEU A 75 4.39 -1.58 5.79
CA LEU A 75 4.42 -2.08 4.42
C LEU A 75 5.11 -3.44 4.34
N TYR A 76 6.25 -3.59 5.01
CA TYR A 76 6.96 -4.87 5.09
C TYR A 76 6.13 -5.94 5.80
N SER A 77 5.44 -5.63 6.89
CA SER A 77 4.58 -6.58 7.60
C SER A 77 3.46 -7.12 6.70
N VAL A 78 2.84 -6.26 5.89
CA VAL A 78 1.78 -6.67 4.94
C VAL A 78 2.36 -7.58 3.85
N LEU A 79 3.52 -7.22 3.29
CA LEU A 79 4.18 -8.07 2.30
C LEU A 79 4.59 -9.42 2.90
N LYS A 80 5.15 -9.40 4.11
CA LYS A 80 5.57 -10.59 4.82
C LYS A 80 4.39 -11.52 5.06
N SER A 81 3.27 -11.03 5.61
CA SER A 81 2.10 -11.88 5.86
C SER A 81 1.62 -12.54 4.58
N HIS A 82 1.53 -11.79 3.48
CA HIS A 82 1.13 -12.32 2.18
C HIS A 82 2.02 -13.49 1.72
N VAL A 83 3.35 -13.33 1.81
CA VAL A 83 4.29 -14.40 1.44
C VAL A 83 4.13 -15.63 2.33
N PHE A 84 3.95 -15.45 3.64
CA PHE A 84 3.73 -16.59 4.55
C PHE A 84 2.39 -17.27 4.31
N ASP A 85 1.35 -16.53 3.95
CA ASP A 85 0.03 -17.08 3.62
C ASP A 85 0.09 -17.93 2.34
N GLU A 86 0.80 -17.46 1.30
CA GLU A 86 1.06 -18.24 0.08
C GLU A 86 1.86 -19.51 0.35
N LEU A 87 2.92 -19.41 1.16
CA LEU A 87 3.74 -20.57 1.55
C LEU A 87 2.93 -21.59 2.37
N ASN A 88 2.08 -21.13 3.28
CA ASN A 88 1.25 -22.03 4.08
C ASN A 88 0.15 -22.69 3.22
N GLY A 89 -0.48 -21.94 2.32
CA GLY A 89 -1.45 -22.50 1.38
C GLY A 89 -0.85 -23.55 0.44
N THR A 90 0.35 -23.30 -0.08
CA THR A 90 1.09 -24.26 -0.92
C THR A 90 1.58 -25.48 -0.14
N ALA A 91 1.99 -25.31 1.12
CA ALA A 91 2.33 -26.42 2.00
C ALA A 91 1.12 -27.32 2.32
N LEU A 92 -0.07 -26.74 2.50
CA LEU A 92 -1.30 -27.53 2.69
C LEU A 92 -1.71 -28.29 1.41
N LEU A 93 -1.46 -27.71 0.23
CA LEU A 93 -1.68 -28.39 -1.04
C LEU A 93 -0.68 -29.54 -1.29
N SER A 94 0.59 -29.36 -0.91
CA SER A 94 1.61 -30.42 -1.06
C SER A 94 1.44 -31.56 -0.06
N LEU A 95 0.99 -31.27 1.16
CA LEU A 95 0.64 -32.29 2.17
C LEU A 95 -0.64 -33.06 1.81
N GLY A 96 -1.57 -32.44 1.07
CA GLY A 96 -2.77 -33.10 0.54
C GLY A 96 -2.49 -34.08 -0.62
N GLN A 97 -1.33 -33.99 -1.27
CA GLN A 97 -0.95 -34.89 -2.38
C GLN A 97 -0.16 -36.13 -1.95
N GLN A 98 0.23 -36.25 -0.67
CA GLN A 98 0.99 -37.39 -0.17
C GLN A 98 0.17 -38.26 0.80
N LEU A 99 -0.93 -38.84 0.31
CA LEU A 99 -1.53 -40.01 0.96
C LEU A 99 -1.02 -41.28 0.23
N PRO A 100 -0.21 -42.14 0.86
CA PRO A 100 0.21 -43.38 0.24
C PRO A 100 -0.99 -44.33 0.13
N THR A 101 -1.39 -44.67 -1.10
CA THR A 101 -2.36 -45.71 -1.47
C THR A 101 -1.89 -47.15 -1.17
N SER A 102 -1.01 -47.32 -0.18
CA SER A 102 -0.36 -48.59 0.14
C SER A 102 -0.38 -48.87 1.63
N MET A 103 -1.57 -48.95 2.24
CA MET A 103 -1.78 -49.87 3.37
C MET A 103 -3.28 -50.06 3.69
N LYS A 104 -3.93 -51.00 3.01
CA LYS A 104 -4.99 -51.85 3.59
C LYS A 104 -5.09 -53.16 2.80
N ILE A 105 -3.96 -53.85 2.68
CA ILE A 105 -3.98 -55.32 2.54
C ILE A 105 -4.35 -55.83 3.94
N GLY A 106 -5.61 -56.21 4.13
CA GLY A 106 -6.06 -56.73 5.42
C GLY A 106 -7.49 -56.39 5.80
N SER A 107 -8.45 -56.59 4.89
CA SER A 107 -9.83 -56.83 5.30
C SER A 107 -10.61 -57.48 4.16
N ILE A 108 -11.01 -58.73 4.39
CA ILE A 108 -12.24 -59.36 3.86
C ILE A 108 -12.03 -60.24 2.61
N LEU A 109 -11.30 -61.34 2.80
CA LEU A 109 -11.82 -62.67 2.44
C LEU A 109 -12.91 -63.05 3.45
N SER A 110 -14.10 -62.45 3.35
CA SER A 110 -15.32 -63.03 3.95
C SER A 110 -16.51 -62.76 3.04
N ASN A 111 -16.77 -63.72 2.16
CA ASN A 111 -18.10 -64.32 1.94
C ASN A 111 -17.99 -65.23 0.72
N ILE A 112 -17.43 -66.41 0.98
CA ILE A 112 -18.03 -67.67 0.52
C ILE A 112 -19.24 -67.90 1.43
#